data_AF-A0A1H6YEA4-F1
#
_entry.id   AF-A0A1H6YEA4-F1
#
_cell.length_a   1.000
_cell.length_b   1.000
_cell.length_c   1.000
_cell.angle_alpha   90.00
_cell.angle_beta   90.00
_cell.angle_gamma   90.00
#
_symmetry.space_group_name_H-M   'P 1'
#
loop_
_entity.id
_entity.type
_entity.pdbx_description
1 polymer ?
#
loop_
_entity_poly.entity_id
_entity_poly.type
_entity_poly.pdbx_seq_one_letter_code
_entity_poly.pdbx_strand_id
1 'polypeptide(L)'
;MSSHIPSNTKIDVYELCKNGNSIFEEFFKQIEEEGNLISNLAATIRIIEDSANLKMAPKTKFRILQGLSVKCKVFEAKSGIIRVYLFHEEKTGRVIVMGGNKDSQDQDIKKVEKIIKEYNTQKDNEK
;
A
#
# COMPACT_ATOMS: atom_id res chain seq x y z
N MET A 1 0.37 -11.82 6.57
CA MET A 1 0.01 -10.47 7.04
C MET A 1 1.22 -9.56 6.86
N SER A 2 1.04 -8.25 6.83
CA SER A 2 2.15 -7.29 6.85
C SER A 2 2.96 -7.47 8.13
N SER A 3 4.29 -7.41 8.03
CA SER A 3 5.17 -7.45 9.21
C SER A 3 5.27 -6.07 9.90
N HIS A 4 4.88 -5.02 9.18
CA HIS A 4 5.00 -3.62 9.59
C HIS A 4 3.74 -3.05 10.23
N ILE A 5 2.63 -3.80 10.22
CA ILE A 5 1.34 -3.38 10.79
C ILE A 5 0.87 -4.42 11.82
N PRO A 6 0.42 -3.99 13.01
CA PRO A 6 -0.14 -4.89 14.01
C PRO A 6 -1.27 -5.77 13.46
N SER A 7 -1.27 -7.05 13.85
CA SER A 7 -2.25 -8.06 13.41
C SER A 7 -3.62 -7.94 14.07
N ASN A 8 -3.81 -6.99 14.99
CA ASN A 8 -5.06 -6.78 15.74
C ASN A 8 -5.92 -5.63 15.18
N THR A 9 -5.71 -5.26 13.92
CA THR A 9 -6.50 -4.24 13.23
C THR A 9 -7.91 -4.76 12.92
N LYS A 10 -8.90 -3.85 12.80
CA LYS A 10 -10.29 -4.25 12.44
C LYS A 10 -10.42 -4.79 11.01
N ILE A 11 -9.53 -4.35 10.12
CA ILE A 11 -9.39 -4.87 8.76
C ILE A 11 -7.96 -5.37 8.65
N ASP A 12 -7.79 -6.66 8.37
CA ASP A 12 -6.45 -7.24 8.19
C ASP A 12 -5.66 -6.51 7.11
N VAL A 13 -4.36 -6.34 7.36
CA VAL A 13 -3.44 -5.75 6.39
C VAL A 13 -2.37 -6.76 5.99
N TYR A 14 -2.22 -6.93 4.68
CA TYR A 14 -1.28 -7.82 4.01
C TYR A 14 -0.31 -7.03 3.16
N GLU A 15 0.79 -7.66 2.78
CA GLU A 15 1.70 -7.16 1.76
C GLU A 15 1.62 -8.05 0.54
N LEU A 16 1.70 -7.45 -0.64
CA LEU A 16 1.73 -8.18 -1.89
C LEU A 16 3.12 -8.77 -2.10
N CYS A 17 3.16 -10.10 -2.18
CA CYS A 17 4.39 -10.83 -2.44
C CYS A 17 4.48 -11.28 -3.90
N LYS A 18 5.66 -11.16 -4.50
CA LYS A 18 5.99 -11.72 -5.81
C LYS A 18 7.15 -12.70 -5.62
N ASN A 19 6.98 -13.95 -6.05
CA ASN A 19 7.97 -15.03 -5.86
C ASN A 19 8.39 -15.22 -4.39
N GLY A 20 7.44 -15.06 -3.46
CA GLY A 20 7.70 -15.19 -2.01
C GLY A 20 8.27 -13.93 -1.33
N ASN A 21 8.64 -12.90 -2.09
CA ASN A 21 9.20 -11.65 -1.53
C ASN A 21 8.17 -10.52 -1.56
N SER A 22 8.05 -9.78 -0.45
CA SER A 22 7.19 -8.58 -0.39
C SER A 22 7.76 -7.49 -1.28
N ILE A 23 6.92 -6.93 -2.16
CA ILE A 23 7.30 -5.82 -3.04
C ILE A 23 7.53 -4.54 -2.22
N PHE A 24 6.79 -4.37 -1.12
CA PHE A 24 6.92 -3.22 -0.24
C PHE A 24 8.22 -3.23 0.56
N GLU A 25 8.72 -4.41 0.90
CA GLU A 25 9.93 -4.58 1.71
C GLU A 25 11.17 -3.95 1.08
N GLU A 26 11.30 -4.00 -0.26
CA GLU A 26 12.40 -3.35 -0.97
C GLU A 26 12.44 -1.83 -0.70
N PHE A 27 11.28 -1.18 -0.76
CA PHE A 27 11.16 0.24 -0.45
C PHE A 27 11.38 0.52 1.04
N PHE A 28 10.86 -0.34 1.93
CA PHE A 28 11.04 -0.19 3.37
C PHE A 28 12.53 -0.17 3.74
N LYS A 29 13.28 -1.17 3.27
CA LYS A 29 14.72 -1.30 3.53
C LYS A 29 15.51 -0.13 2.97
N GLN A 30 15.20 0.31 1.76
CA GLN A 30 15.85 1.48 1.16
C GLN A 30 15.71 2.71 2.08
N ILE A 31 14.51 3.00 2.59
CA ILE A 31 14.27 4.15 3.46
C ILE A 31 14.94 3.98 4.84
N GLU A 32 14.99 2.76 5.34
CA GLU A 32 15.70 2.42 6.57
C GLU A 32 17.22 2.65 6.44
N GLU A 33 17.80 2.23 5.31
CA GLU A 33 19.22 2.43 4.98
C GLU A 33 19.57 3.91 4.76
N GLU A 34 18.72 4.67 4.06
CA GLU A 34 18.90 6.12 3.86
C GLU A 34 18.75 6.91 5.17
N GLY A 35 17.92 6.44 6.11
CA GLY A 35 17.77 6.95 7.47
C GLY A 35 17.03 8.29 7.63
N ASN A 36 17.05 9.14 6.61
CA ASN A 36 16.49 10.49 6.64
C ASN A 36 14.95 10.56 6.59
N LEU A 37 14.28 9.51 6.13
CA LEU A 37 12.83 9.48 5.90
C LEU A 37 12.09 8.45 6.75
N ILE A 38 12.77 7.80 7.70
CA ILE A 38 12.18 6.79 8.60
C ILE A 38 10.96 7.34 9.34
N SER A 39 11.03 8.58 9.84
CA SER A 39 9.90 9.21 10.55
C SER A 39 8.68 9.41 9.63
N ASN A 40 8.89 9.72 8.36
CA ASN A 40 7.83 9.83 7.37
C ASN A 40 7.24 8.46 7.01
N LEU A 41 8.09 7.43 6.88
CA LEU A 41 7.65 6.06 6.65
C LEU A 41 6.79 5.55 7.81
N ALA A 42 7.27 5.68 9.05
CA ALA A 42 6.53 5.29 10.26
C ALA A 42 5.18 6.02 10.38
N ALA A 43 5.15 7.33 10.08
CA ALA A 43 3.91 8.09 10.05
C ALA A 43 2.94 7.59 8.96
N THR A 44 3.46 7.17 7.81
CA THR A 44 2.63 6.61 6.72
C THR A 44 2.06 5.25 7.09
N ILE A 45 2.86 4.38 7.71
CA ILE A 45 2.41 3.07 8.23
C ILE A 45 1.31 3.26 9.27
N ARG A 46 1.48 4.22 10.20
CA ARG A 46 0.45 4.55 11.19
C ARG A 46 -0.87 5.03 10.56
N ILE A 47 -0.81 5.78 9.47
CA ILE A 47 -2.02 6.18 8.72
C ILE A 47 -2.73 4.95 8.12
N ILE A 48 -1.97 3.96 7.63
CA ILE A 48 -2.55 2.70 7.12
C ILE A 48 -3.19 1.91 8.25
N GLU A 49 -2.51 1.78 9.39
CA GLU A 49 -3.04 1.13 10.60
C GLU A 49 -4.32 1.81 11.10
N ASP A 50 -4.31 3.14 11.27
CA ASP A 50 -5.46 3.90 11.73
C ASP A 50 -6.65 3.73 10.79
N SER A 51 -6.39 3.75 9.48
CA SER A 51 -7.45 3.57 8.48
C SER A 51 -7.94 2.11 8.41
N ALA A 52 -7.10 1.12 8.69
CA ALA A 52 -7.51 -0.28 8.89
C ALA A 52 -8.36 -0.46 10.16
N ASN A 53 -8.12 0.37 11.18
CA ASN A 53 -8.94 0.49 12.39
C ASN A 53 -10.20 1.36 12.23
N LEU A 54 -10.58 1.66 10.98
CA LEU A 54 -11.76 2.46 10.62
C LEU A 54 -11.72 3.90 11.15
N LYS A 55 -10.53 4.42 11.50
CA LYS A 55 -10.38 5.83 11.85
C LYS A 55 -10.30 6.67 10.59
N MET A 56 -10.99 7.81 10.60
CA MET A 56 -10.92 8.76 9.51
C MET A 56 -9.59 9.50 9.54
N ALA A 57 -8.87 9.46 8.42
CA ALA A 57 -7.73 10.33 8.17
C ALA A 57 -8.14 11.45 7.20
N PRO A 58 -7.52 12.64 7.27
CA PRO A 58 -7.72 13.68 6.27
C PRO A 58 -7.45 13.18 4.86
N LYS A 59 -8.24 13.62 3.87
CA LYS A 59 -8.05 13.29 2.43
C LYS A 59 -6.65 13.63 1.92
N THR A 60 -5.98 14.57 2.57
CA THR A 60 -4.61 14.96 2.26
C THR A 60 -3.58 13.90 2.65
N LYS A 61 -3.91 13.02 3.61
CA LYS A 61 -3.05 11.95 4.15
C LYS A 61 -3.46 10.55 3.71
N PHE A 62 -4.75 10.28 3.55
CA PHE A 62 -5.26 8.99 3.06
C PHE A 62 -6.41 9.25 2.08
N ARG A 63 -6.29 8.76 0.85
CA ARG A 63 -7.33 8.96 -0.18
C ARG A 63 -7.47 7.75 -1.08
N ILE A 64 -8.64 7.63 -1.70
CA ILE A 64 -8.88 6.71 -2.81
C ILE A 64 -8.28 7.32 -4.08
N LEU A 65 -7.51 6.54 -4.83
CA LEU A 65 -7.06 6.89 -6.17
C LEU A 65 -8.19 6.63 -7.18
N GLN A 66 -8.49 7.63 -8.00
CA GLN A 66 -9.56 7.58 -9.00
C GLN A 66 -8.96 7.37 -10.40
N GLY A 67 -9.77 6.85 -11.33
CA GLY A 67 -9.39 6.72 -12.73
C GLY A 67 -8.46 5.53 -13.04
N LEU A 68 -8.29 4.59 -12.10
CA LEU A 68 -7.55 3.35 -12.33
C LEU A 68 -8.47 2.31 -12.96
N SER A 69 -7.97 1.58 -13.96
CA SER A 69 -8.73 0.53 -14.64
C SER A 69 -8.63 -0.81 -13.89
N VAL A 70 -8.95 -0.81 -12.59
CA VAL A 70 -8.95 -1.99 -11.73
C VAL A 70 -10.30 -2.12 -11.01
N LYS A 71 -10.72 -3.36 -10.72
CA LYS A 71 -12.04 -3.66 -10.12
C LYS A 71 -12.11 -3.44 -8.60
N CYS A 72 -11.02 -2.99 -7.97
CA CYS A 72 -10.91 -2.80 -6.53
C CYS A 72 -10.64 -1.34 -6.17
N LYS A 73 -10.96 -0.95 -4.94
CA LYS A 73 -10.59 0.38 -4.42
C LYS A 73 -9.09 0.40 -4.14
N VAL A 74 -8.39 1.36 -4.75
CA VAL A 74 -6.97 1.61 -4.48
C VAL A 74 -6.85 2.88 -3.65
N PHE A 75 -5.99 2.86 -2.66
CA PHE A 75 -5.73 3.94 -1.73
C PHE A 75 -4.26 4.35 -1.79
N GLU A 76 -4.04 5.60 -1.40
CA GLU A 76 -2.73 6.18 -1.18
C GLU A 76 -2.68 6.76 0.24
N ALA A 77 -1.71 6.29 1.02
CA ALA A 77 -1.30 6.85 2.31
C ALA A 77 -0.06 7.74 2.12
N LYS A 78 0.00 8.88 2.84
CA LYS A 78 1.01 9.91 2.60
C LYS A 78 1.54 10.55 3.88
N SER A 79 2.85 10.73 3.94
CA SER A 79 3.52 11.60 4.90
C SER A 79 4.77 12.23 4.27
N GLY A 80 4.87 13.57 4.28
CA GLY A 80 5.98 14.27 3.61
C GLY A 80 6.07 13.89 2.13
N ILE A 81 7.22 13.39 1.70
CA ILE A 81 7.43 12.89 0.34
C ILE A 81 7.06 11.41 0.16
N ILE A 82 6.89 10.64 1.24
CA ILE A 82 6.59 9.21 1.18
C ILE A 82 5.14 8.98 0.76
N ARG A 83 4.94 8.03 -0.17
CA ARG A 83 3.66 7.52 -0.64
C ARG A 83 3.65 6.01 -0.47
N VAL A 84 2.58 5.46 0.09
CA VAL A 84 2.37 4.00 0.13
C VAL A 84 1.02 3.68 -0.48
N TYR A 85 1.02 2.73 -1.40
CA TYR A 85 -0.14 2.34 -2.19
C TYR A 85 -0.65 0.99 -1.74
N LEU A 86 -1.96 0.89 -1.59
CA LEU A 86 -2.63 -0.32 -1.13
C LEU A 86 -3.99 -0.45 -1.80
N PHE A 87 -4.49 -1.66 -1.99
CA PHE A 87 -5.85 -1.88 -2.47
C PHE A 87 -6.68 -2.67 -1.45
N HIS A 88 -7.99 -2.57 -1.57
CA HIS A 88 -8.91 -3.40 -0.81
C HIS A 88 -9.28 -4.64 -1.61
N GLU A 89 -8.96 -5.80 -1.06
CA GLU A 89 -9.41 -7.09 -1.55
C GLU A 89 -10.69 -7.48 -0.82
N GLU A 90 -11.75 -7.79 -1.58
CA GLU A 90 -13.04 -8.15 -1.02
C GLU A 90 -12.93 -9.44 -0.20
N LYS A 91 -13.50 -9.44 1.02
CA LYS A 91 -13.47 -10.57 1.96
C LYS A 91 -12.08 -10.98 2.50
N THR A 92 -11.01 -10.31 2.09
CA THR A 92 -9.66 -10.54 2.63
C THR A 92 -9.19 -9.39 3.51
N GLY A 93 -9.25 -8.15 3.03
CA GLY A 93 -8.73 -7.00 3.78
C GLY A 93 -8.01 -5.98 2.91
N ARG A 94 -6.94 -5.39 3.42
CA ARG A 94 -6.10 -4.42 2.70
C ARG A 94 -4.78 -5.05 2.30
N VAL A 95 -4.33 -4.77 1.09
CA VAL A 95 -3.07 -5.31 0.57
C VAL A 95 -2.17 -4.15 0.15
N ILE A 96 -1.06 -3.97 0.85
CA ILE A 96 0.01 -3.02 0.49
C ILE A 96 0.71 -3.55 -0.76
N VAL A 97 0.81 -2.71 -1.78
CA VAL A 97 1.45 -3.06 -3.06
C VAL A 97 2.91 -2.65 -3.04
N MET A 98 3.17 -1.35 -2.86
CA MET A 98 4.51 -0.78 -2.86
C MET A 98 4.51 0.60 -2.21
N GLY A 99 5.71 1.09 -1.90
CA GLY A 99 5.95 2.48 -1.54
C GLY A 99 6.72 3.21 -2.64
N GLY A 100 6.77 4.53 -2.53
CA GLY A 100 7.49 5.40 -3.45
C GLY A 100 7.55 6.83 -2.93
N ASN A 101 8.16 7.71 -3.72
CA ASN A 101 8.30 9.12 -3.39
C ASN A 101 7.29 9.96 -4.19
N LYS A 102 7.03 11.18 -3.71
CA LYS A 102 6.11 12.13 -4.35
C LYS A 102 6.51 12.41 -5.79
N ASP A 103 7.81 12.49 -6.06
CA ASP A 103 8.32 12.87 -7.38
C ASP A 103 8.15 11.75 -8.42
N SER A 104 8.06 10.49 -7.98
CA SER A 104 7.79 9.33 -8.83
C SER A 104 6.31 8.96 -8.90
N GLN A 105 5.43 9.76 -8.27
CA GLN A 105 4.03 9.39 -8.03
C GLN A 105 3.27 8.94 -9.28
N ASP A 106 3.36 9.68 -10.39
CA ASP A 106 2.64 9.32 -11.63
C ASP A 106 3.12 8.00 -12.24
N GLN A 107 4.41 7.69 -12.10
CA GLN A 107 4.99 6.43 -12.53
C GLN A 107 4.57 5.30 -11.60
N ASP A 108 4.58 5.54 -10.30
CA ASP A 108 4.20 4.54 -9.29
C ASP A 108 2.73 4.16 -9.41
N ILE A 109 1.84 5.11 -9.66
CA ILE A 109 0.42 4.84 -9.87
C ILE A 109 0.21 3.90 -11.08
N LYS A 110 0.92 4.12 -12.19
CA LYS A 110 0.87 3.24 -13.37
C LYS A 110 1.40 1.85 -13.06
N LYS A 111 2.50 1.75 -12.30
CA LYS A 111 3.08 0.47 -11.86
C LYS A 111 2.11 -0.28 -10.95
N VAL A 112 1.53 0.38 -9.95
CA VAL A 112 0.54 -0.19 -9.02
C VAL A 112 -0.67 -0.71 -9.80
N GLU A 113 -1.19 0.06 -10.74
CA GLU A 113 -2.31 -0.38 -11.58
C GLU A 113 -1.97 -1.67 -12.35
N LYS A 114 -0.77 -1.73 -12.95
CA LYS A 114 -0.30 -2.92 -13.66
C LYS A 114 -0.17 -4.12 -12.73
N ILE A 115 0.43 -3.94 -11.55
CA ILE A 115 0.63 -5.02 -10.56
C ILE A 115 -0.72 -5.57 -10.08
N ILE A 116 -1.68 -4.70 -9.77
CA ILE A 116 -3.02 -5.12 -9.35
C ILE A 116 -3.74 -5.88 -10.47
N LYS A 117 -3.58 -5.46 -11.73
CA LYS A 117 -4.14 -6.20 -12.89
C LYS A 117 -3.53 -7.60 -12.98
N GLU A 118 -2.21 -7.72 -12.90
CA GLU A 118 -1.50 -9.01 -12.92
C GLU A 118 -2.01 -9.94 -11.80
N TYR A 119 -2.11 -9.42 -10.57
CA TYR A 119 -2.63 -10.15 -9.43
C TYR A 119 -4.08 -10.63 -9.64
N ASN A 120 -4.97 -9.76 -10.14
CA ASN A 120 -6.36 -10.14 -10.41
C ASN A 120 -6.47 -11.20 -11.51
N THR A 121 -5.66 -11.11 -12.57
CA THR A 121 -5.62 -12.12 -13.64
C THR A 121 -5.14 -13.47 -13.14
N GLN A 122 -4.10 -13.52 -12.31
CA GLN A 122 -3.62 -14.77 -11.70
C GLN A 122 -4.71 -15.40 -10.83
N LYS A 123 -5.35 -14.61 -9.98
CA LYS A 123 -6.43 -15.06 -9.11
C LYS A 123 -7.65 -15.59 -9.87
N ASP A 124 -8.00 -14.99 -11.00
CA ASP A 124 -9.11 -15.47 -11.82
C ASP A 124 -8.77 -16.77 -12.58
N ASN A 125 -7.49 -17.06 -12.85
CA ASN A 125 -7.04 -18.32 -13.45
C ASN A 125 -6.93 -19.47 -12.43
N GLU A 126 -6.85 -19.16 -11.14
CA GLU A 126 -6.77 -20.14 -10.03
C GLU A 126 -8.15 -20.55 -9.48
N LYS A 127 -9.24 -19.95 -9.99
CA LYS A 127 -10.63 -20.31 -9.68
C LYS A 127 -11.18 -21.33 -10.66
#